data_AF-A0A519WMI8-F1
#
_entry.id   AF-A0A519WMI8-F1
#
_cell.length_a   1.000
_cell.length_b   1.000
_cell.length_c   1.000
_cell.angle_alpha   90.00
_cell.angle_beta   90.00
_cell.angle_gamma   90.00
#
_symmetry.space_group_name_H-M   'P 1'
#
loop_
_entity.id
_entity.type
_entity.pdbx_description
1 polymer ?
#
loop_
_entity_poly.entity_id
_entity_poly.type
_entity_poly.pdbx_seq_one_letter_code
_entity_poly.pdbx_strand_id
1 'polypeptide(L)'
;MKSLTKTLFAVALTAVVLTSSAMTTFAAEPFATELAAPSVKSFNKIWVSGNVKIVLTQGEKQSIIGTSNYDSTKTSVLSKGQTLYINSMESSQVTLNITVNDLQTVEAYGQSVVVTSNNFNVKNLQLFLNQSATAKIKTTVESLYTVVKDNAVLKLNGTAVKSTMVASNAKNVKLGDFASLSSESYASETIMTNQIAISSLSK
;
A
#
# COMPACT_ATOMS: atom_id res chain seq x y z
N MET A 1 -73.62 27.87 -34.19
CA MET A 1 -74.59 26.89 -33.67
C MET A 1 -74.04 25.48 -33.82
N LYS A 2 -74.44 24.59 -32.89
CA LYS A 2 -74.23 23.12 -32.83
C LYS A 2 -72.91 22.66 -32.20
N SER A 3 -72.84 21.72 -31.26
CA SER A 3 -73.67 21.38 -30.09
C SER A 3 -72.77 20.54 -29.18
N LEU A 4 -72.94 20.69 -27.87
CA LEU A 4 -72.33 19.87 -26.83
C LEU A 4 -72.84 18.43 -26.91
N THR A 5 -71.92 17.45 -26.82
CA THR A 5 -72.24 16.08 -26.40
C THR A 5 -71.24 15.64 -25.33
N LYS A 6 -71.76 15.59 -24.10
CA LYS A 6 -71.23 14.84 -22.95
C LYS A 6 -71.35 13.34 -23.22
N THR A 7 -70.45 12.52 -22.66
CA THR A 7 -70.52 11.05 -22.41
C THR A 7 -69.08 10.53 -22.42
N LEU A 8 -68.56 9.65 -21.56
CA LEU A 8 -68.88 9.07 -20.26
C LEU A 8 -67.55 8.39 -19.82
N PHE A 9 -67.31 8.26 -18.53
CA PHE A 9 -66.13 7.61 -17.96
C PHE A 9 -65.96 6.16 -18.46
N ALA A 10 -64.75 5.79 -18.87
CA ALA A 10 -64.29 4.40 -18.88
C ALA A 10 -62.86 4.38 -18.32
N VAL A 11 -62.77 4.19 -17.01
CA VAL A 11 -61.54 3.90 -16.29
C VAL A 11 -61.13 2.48 -16.69
N ALA A 12 -60.12 2.34 -17.54
CA ALA A 12 -59.42 1.08 -17.73
C ALA A 12 -58.24 1.05 -16.76
N LEU A 13 -58.44 0.44 -15.60
CA LEU A 13 -57.37 0.13 -14.66
C LEU A 13 -56.53 -1.00 -15.26
N THR A 14 -55.45 -0.65 -15.96
CA THR A 14 -54.46 -1.64 -16.41
C THR A 14 -53.76 -2.21 -15.18
N ALA A 15 -54.07 -3.45 -14.83
CA ALA A 15 -53.32 -4.21 -13.85
C ALA A 15 -51.90 -4.46 -14.38
N VAL A 16 -50.92 -3.75 -13.85
CA VAL A 16 -49.51 -4.10 -14.02
C VAL A 16 -49.26 -5.31 -13.13
N VAL A 17 -49.14 -6.49 -13.74
CA VAL A 17 -48.60 -7.66 -13.05
C VAL A 17 -47.11 -7.40 -12.84
N LEU A 18 -46.75 -6.95 -11.65
CA LEU A 18 -45.36 -6.98 -11.20
C LEU A 18 -45.00 -8.45 -10.96
N THR A 19 -44.44 -9.09 -11.98
CA THR A 19 -43.69 -10.33 -11.78
C THR A 19 -42.45 -9.96 -10.98
N SER A 20 -42.53 -10.10 -9.66
CA SER A 20 -41.37 -10.04 -8.76
C SER A 20 -40.49 -11.24 -9.06
N SER A 21 -39.54 -11.07 -9.99
CA SER A 21 -38.35 -11.91 -9.98
C SER A 21 -37.62 -11.59 -8.68
N ALA A 22 -37.76 -12.46 -7.68
CA ALA A 22 -36.89 -12.46 -6.53
C ALA A 22 -35.46 -12.69 -7.04
N MET A 23 -34.74 -11.61 -7.27
CA MET A 23 -33.30 -11.68 -7.43
C MET A 23 -32.78 -12.07 -6.05
N THR A 24 -32.41 -13.34 -5.90
CA THR A 24 -31.55 -13.74 -4.80
C THR A 24 -30.28 -12.93 -4.96
N THR A 25 -30.18 -11.85 -4.19
CA THR A 25 -28.90 -11.20 -3.96
C THR A 25 -28.05 -12.24 -3.25
N PHE A 26 -27.24 -12.96 -4.02
CA PHE A 26 -26.07 -13.58 -3.45
C PHE A 26 -25.23 -12.40 -2.98
N ALA A 27 -25.26 -12.13 -1.67
CA ALA A 27 -24.17 -11.41 -1.05
C ALA A 27 -22.92 -12.13 -1.51
N ALA A 28 -22.12 -11.47 -2.35
CA ALA A 28 -20.82 -11.98 -2.71
C ALA A 28 -20.05 -12.08 -1.40
N GLU A 29 -19.96 -13.28 -0.86
CA GLU A 29 -18.98 -13.69 0.14
C GLU A 29 -17.65 -13.02 -0.29
N PRO A 30 -16.98 -12.26 0.60
CA PRO A 30 -15.71 -11.67 0.24
C PRO A 30 -14.82 -12.80 -0.24
N PHE A 31 -14.45 -12.74 -1.51
CA PHE A 31 -13.65 -13.74 -2.19
C PHE A 31 -12.26 -13.72 -1.55
N ALA A 32 -12.11 -14.39 -0.41
CA ALA A 32 -10.83 -14.78 0.12
C ALA A 32 -10.34 -15.91 -0.81
N THR A 33 -9.86 -15.52 -1.99
CA THR A 33 -8.90 -16.37 -2.68
C THR A 33 -7.71 -16.41 -1.75
N GLU A 34 -7.66 -17.42 -0.89
CA GLU A 34 -6.41 -17.88 -0.34
C GLU A 34 -5.60 -18.32 -1.56
N LEU A 35 -4.87 -17.37 -2.14
CA LEU A 35 -3.75 -17.68 -2.98
C LEU A 35 -2.84 -18.49 -2.06
N ALA A 36 -2.96 -19.82 -2.15
CA ALA A 36 -1.91 -20.74 -1.76
C ALA A 36 -0.72 -20.40 -2.64
N ALA A 37 -0.04 -19.31 -2.29
CA ALA A 37 1.18 -18.90 -2.93
C ALA A 37 2.13 -20.09 -2.78
N PRO A 38 2.80 -20.54 -3.86
CA PRO A 38 3.71 -21.67 -3.81
C PRO A 38 4.69 -21.40 -2.67
N SER A 39 4.72 -22.30 -1.67
CA SER A 39 5.48 -22.21 -0.40
C SER A 39 6.40 -20.99 -0.38
N VAL A 40 5.86 -19.84 0.05
CA VAL A 40 6.59 -18.58 -0.13
C VAL A 40 7.90 -18.72 0.62
N LYS A 41 9.02 -18.78 -0.12
CA LYS A 41 10.34 -18.77 0.49
C LYS A 41 10.43 -17.51 1.34
N SER A 42 11.00 -17.65 2.53
CA SER A 42 11.14 -16.53 3.46
C SER A 42 11.67 -15.29 2.75
N PHE A 43 10.94 -14.18 2.83
CA PHE A 43 11.35 -12.89 2.28
C PHE A 43 11.46 -11.84 3.39
N ASN A 44 12.36 -10.89 3.19
CA ASN A 44 12.56 -9.73 4.06
C ASN A 44 12.65 -8.42 3.28
N LYS A 45 12.64 -8.50 1.94
CA LYS A 45 12.61 -7.35 1.04
C LYS A 45 11.33 -7.35 0.22
N ILE A 46 10.73 -6.18 0.09
CA ILE A 46 9.56 -5.95 -0.75
C ILE A 46 9.92 -4.91 -1.79
N TRP A 47 9.69 -5.25 -3.05
CA TRP A 47 9.70 -4.31 -4.16
C TRP A 47 8.28 -4.18 -4.68
N VAL A 48 7.74 -2.97 -4.71
CA VAL A 48 6.35 -2.73 -5.13
C VAL A 48 6.24 -1.54 -6.09
N SER A 49 5.45 -1.70 -7.14
CA SER A 49 5.15 -0.64 -8.10
C SER A 49 3.71 -0.72 -8.62
N GLY A 50 3.25 0.36 -9.25
CA GLY A 50 1.93 0.45 -9.86
C GLY A 50 0.81 0.76 -8.87
N ASN A 51 -0.43 0.43 -9.24
CA ASN A 51 -1.63 0.78 -8.48
C ASN A 51 -1.98 -0.28 -7.42
N VAL A 52 -1.05 -0.49 -6.49
CA VAL A 52 -1.17 -1.49 -5.41
C VAL A 52 -1.10 -0.81 -4.06
N LYS A 53 -1.97 -1.24 -3.15
CA LYS A 53 -1.87 -1.02 -1.72
C LYS A 53 -1.45 -2.32 -1.03
N ILE A 54 -0.35 -2.27 -0.30
CA ILE A 54 0.08 -3.34 0.60
C ILE A 54 -0.24 -2.94 2.03
N VAL A 55 -0.95 -3.83 2.74
CA VAL A 55 -1.13 -3.79 4.19
C VAL A 55 -0.18 -4.80 4.82
N LEU A 56 0.90 -4.31 5.41
CA LEU A 56 1.94 -5.08 6.06
C LEU A 56 1.57 -5.37 7.51
N THR A 57 1.65 -6.63 7.90
CA THR A 57 1.49 -7.09 9.28
C THR A 57 2.75 -7.83 9.70
N GLN A 58 3.38 -7.45 10.81
CA GLN A 58 4.45 -8.27 11.37
C GLN A 58 3.85 -9.53 12.01
N GLY A 59 4.33 -10.71 11.66
CA GLY A 59 3.85 -11.98 12.21
C GLY A 59 4.76 -13.16 11.89
N GLU A 60 4.61 -14.26 12.64
CA GLU A 60 5.51 -15.43 12.56
C GLU A 60 5.41 -16.18 11.22
N LYS A 61 4.17 -16.36 10.74
CA LYS A 61 3.89 -17.09 9.49
C LYS A 61 3.76 -16.09 8.36
N GLN A 62 4.70 -16.16 7.42
CA GLN A 62 4.63 -15.31 6.23
C GLN A 62 3.44 -15.71 5.35
N SER A 63 2.71 -14.72 4.83
CA SER A 63 1.55 -14.95 3.98
C SER A 63 1.30 -13.76 3.06
N ILE A 64 0.64 -14.01 1.92
CA ILE A 64 0.23 -13.00 0.95
C ILE A 64 -1.19 -13.31 0.53
N ILE A 65 -2.11 -12.37 0.76
CA ILE A 65 -3.53 -12.54 0.46
C ILE A 65 -4.01 -11.33 -0.36
N GLY A 66 -4.50 -11.57 -1.57
CA GLY A 66 -5.17 -10.56 -2.37
C GLY A 66 -6.62 -10.42 -1.92
N THR A 67 -7.07 -9.18 -1.65
CA THR A 67 -8.40 -8.95 -1.06
C THR A 67 -9.32 -8.05 -1.88
N SER A 68 -8.78 -7.24 -2.80
CA SER A 68 -9.60 -6.36 -3.63
C SER A 68 -8.95 -6.11 -4.98
N ASN A 69 -9.77 -6.11 -6.05
CA ASN A 69 -9.41 -5.83 -7.44
C ASN A 69 -8.25 -6.66 -8.00
N TYR A 70 -7.97 -7.84 -7.42
CA TYR A 70 -6.87 -8.68 -7.86
C TYR A 70 -7.25 -9.44 -9.14
N ASP A 71 -6.54 -9.17 -10.23
CA ASP A 71 -6.53 -9.98 -11.44
C ASP A 71 -5.11 -10.48 -11.70
N SER A 72 -4.93 -11.80 -11.74
CA SER A 72 -3.62 -12.42 -12.01
C SER A 72 -3.04 -12.12 -13.40
N THR A 73 -3.85 -11.63 -14.34
CA THR A 73 -3.39 -11.23 -15.69
C THR A 73 -2.77 -9.83 -15.71
N LYS A 74 -3.09 -8.98 -14.72
CA LYS A 74 -2.64 -7.58 -14.62
C LYS A 74 -1.84 -7.28 -13.36
N THR A 75 -1.88 -8.18 -12.38
CA THR A 75 -1.17 -8.09 -11.12
C THR A 75 -0.22 -9.27 -10.98
N SER A 76 1.06 -8.97 -10.83
CA SER A 76 2.12 -9.95 -10.63
C SER A 76 2.60 -9.92 -9.19
N VAL A 77 2.69 -11.11 -8.58
CA VAL A 77 3.25 -11.34 -7.24
C VAL A 77 4.25 -12.49 -7.37
N LEU A 78 5.55 -12.18 -7.26
CA LEU A 78 6.63 -13.13 -7.51
C LEU A 78 7.66 -13.08 -6.37
N SER A 79 8.10 -14.24 -5.91
CA SER A 79 9.21 -14.32 -4.95
C SER A 79 10.49 -14.79 -5.66
N LYS A 80 11.59 -14.04 -5.50
CA LYS A 80 12.92 -14.40 -6.00
C LYS A 80 13.97 -14.05 -4.96
N GLY A 81 14.67 -15.08 -4.46
CA GLY A 81 15.57 -14.93 -3.33
C GLY A 81 14.80 -14.49 -2.09
N GLN A 82 15.25 -13.40 -1.45
CA GLN A 82 14.58 -12.81 -0.28
C GLN A 82 13.66 -11.64 -0.65
N THR A 83 13.41 -11.41 -1.95
CA THR A 83 12.60 -10.29 -2.44
C THR A 83 11.25 -10.77 -2.94
N LEU A 84 10.20 -10.15 -2.42
CA LEU A 84 8.85 -10.22 -2.94
C LEU A 84 8.64 -9.04 -3.91
N TYR A 85 8.41 -9.37 -5.19
CA TYR A 85 8.13 -8.42 -6.26
C TYR A 85 6.63 -8.34 -6.50
N ILE A 86 6.09 -7.13 -6.44
CA ILE A 86 4.67 -6.85 -6.64
C ILE A 86 4.51 -5.73 -7.66
N ASN A 87 3.73 -5.97 -8.70
CA ASN A 87 3.38 -4.95 -9.68
C ASN A 87 1.93 -5.09 -10.10
N SER A 88 1.21 -3.98 -10.23
CA SER A 88 -0.13 -4.00 -10.83
C SER A 88 -0.31 -2.88 -11.84
N MET A 89 -0.89 -3.25 -12.98
CA MET A 89 -1.33 -2.33 -14.03
C MET A 89 -2.84 -2.06 -13.98
N GLU A 90 -3.50 -2.45 -12.89
CA GLU A 90 -4.93 -2.24 -12.72
C GLU A 90 -5.31 -0.75 -12.66
N SER A 91 -6.44 -0.41 -13.29
CA SER A 91 -7.01 0.93 -13.18
C SER A 91 -7.52 1.20 -11.77
N SER A 92 -8.03 0.17 -11.09
CA SER A 92 -8.49 0.23 -9.70
C SER A 92 -7.40 -0.27 -8.76
N GLN A 93 -7.30 0.36 -7.58
CA GLN A 93 -6.25 -0.01 -6.62
C GLN A 93 -6.43 -1.45 -6.13
N VAL A 94 -5.41 -2.28 -6.33
CA VAL A 94 -5.35 -3.65 -5.78
C VAL A 94 -4.94 -3.59 -4.31
N THR A 95 -5.58 -4.37 -3.45
CA THR A 95 -5.15 -4.49 -2.04
C THR A 95 -4.59 -5.88 -1.77
N LEU A 96 -3.37 -5.91 -1.23
CA LEU A 96 -2.71 -7.13 -0.74
C LEU A 96 -2.47 -7.00 0.77
N ASN A 97 -2.87 -8.01 1.53
CA ASN A 97 -2.50 -8.18 2.93
C ASN A 97 -1.28 -9.10 2.99
N ILE A 98 -0.19 -8.63 3.58
CA ILE A 98 1.08 -9.35 3.62
C ILE A 98 1.55 -9.49 5.05
N THR A 99 1.77 -10.72 5.48
CA THR A 99 2.41 -11.03 6.76
C THR A 99 3.88 -11.34 6.51
N VAL A 100 4.77 -10.70 7.27
CA VAL A 100 6.22 -10.91 7.20
C VAL A 100 6.83 -10.83 8.59
N ASN A 101 7.84 -11.65 8.89
CA ASN A 101 8.42 -11.73 10.23
C ASN A 101 9.53 -10.70 10.48
N ASP A 102 10.49 -10.59 9.56
CA ASP A 102 11.69 -9.74 9.66
C ASP A 102 11.79 -8.86 8.42
N LEU A 103 11.00 -7.78 8.36
CA LEU A 103 11.05 -6.83 7.25
C LEU A 103 12.31 -5.98 7.34
N GLN A 104 13.17 -6.06 6.32
CA GLN A 104 14.43 -5.31 6.27
C GLN A 104 14.42 -4.21 5.22
N THR A 105 13.67 -4.36 4.12
CA THR A 105 13.67 -3.38 3.04
C THR A 105 12.32 -3.27 2.35
N VAL A 106 11.88 -2.04 2.12
CA VAL A 106 10.75 -1.71 1.24
C VAL A 106 11.22 -0.75 0.18
N GLU A 107 11.09 -1.13 -1.09
CA GLU A 107 11.24 -0.24 -2.23
C GLU A 107 9.88 -0.04 -2.88
N ALA A 108 9.40 1.20 -2.91
CA ALA A 108 8.09 1.56 -3.42
C ALA A 108 8.18 2.59 -4.55
N TYR A 109 7.48 2.30 -5.65
CA TYR A 109 7.50 3.09 -6.88
C TYR A 109 6.09 3.33 -7.42
N GLY A 110 5.98 4.14 -8.46
CA GLY A 110 4.70 4.42 -9.13
C GLY A 110 3.69 5.10 -8.19
N GLN A 111 2.46 4.55 -8.14
CA GLN A 111 1.37 5.02 -7.28
C GLN A 111 1.13 4.06 -6.09
N SER A 112 2.13 3.25 -5.75
CA SER A 112 1.97 2.22 -4.73
C SER A 112 1.79 2.83 -3.35
N VAL A 113 1.04 2.13 -2.50
CA VAL A 113 0.77 2.52 -1.12
C VAL A 113 1.21 1.40 -0.20
N VAL A 114 2.13 1.66 0.71
CA VAL A 114 2.57 0.70 1.73
C VAL A 114 2.12 1.18 3.10
N VAL A 115 1.34 0.38 3.81
CA VAL A 115 0.89 0.71 5.17
C VAL A 115 1.17 -0.42 6.12
N THR A 116 1.60 -0.13 7.34
CA THR A 116 1.69 -1.14 8.41
C THR A 116 0.38 -1.19 9.21
N SER A 117 -0.14 -2.38 9.46
CA SER A 117 -1.32 -2.63 10.30
C SER A 117 -0.97 -2.66 11.80
N ASN A 118 0.25 -3.06 12.14
CA ASN A 118 0.80 -3.11 13.49
C ASN A 118 2.19 -2.46 13.55
N ASN A 119 2.82 -2.48 14.74
CA ASN A 119 4.19 -1.98 14.90
C ASN A 119 5.19 -3.04 14.43
N PHE A 120 6.06 -2.67 13.49
CA PHE A 120 7.18 -3.51 13.08
C PHE A 120 8.36 -3.34 14.04
N ASN A 121 8.65 -4.35 14.84
CA ASN A 121 9.83 -4.42 15.70
C ASN A 121 10.92 -5.24 14.99
N VAL A 122 11.88 -4.56 14.34
CA VAL A 122 12.93 -5.18 13.52
C VAL A 122 14.26 -4.51 13.78
N LYS A 123 15.37 -5.22 13.57
CA LYS A 123 16.70 -4.65 13.85
C LYS A 123 17.02 -3.47 12.94
N ASN A 124 16.88 -3.67 11.63
CA ASN A 124 17.21 -2.68 10.62
C ASN A 124 16.06 -2.59 9.61
N LEU A 125 15.67 -1.37 9.23
CA LEU A 125 14.68 -1.13 8.19
C LEU A 125 15.20 -0.10 7.20
N GLN A 126 15.07 -0.42 5.91
CA GLN A 126 15.38 0.48 4.81
C GLN A 126 14.12 0.79 4.02
N LEU A 127 13.87 2.07 3.76
CA LEU A 127 12.71 2.55 3.01
C LEU A 127 13.18 3.37 1.82
N PHE A 128 12.87 2.93 0.60
CA PHE A 128 13.18 3.64 -0.63
C PHE A 128 11.88 3.99 -1.36
N LEU A 129 11.50 5.26 -1.34
CA LEU A 129 10.24 5.75 -1.91
C LEU A 129 10.54 6.68 -3.08
N ASN A 130 9.97 6.37 -4.24
CA ASN A 130 10.23 7.09 -5.48
C ASN A 130 8.91 7.42 -6.21
N GLN A 131 8.97 8.30 -7.20
CA GLN A 131 7.83 8.74 -8.01
C GLN A 131 6.67 9.29 -7.16
N SER A 132 5.51 8.63 -7.13
CA SER A 132 4.32 9.05 -6.35
C SER A 132 3.95 8.05 -5.27
N ALA A 133 4.88 7.18 -4.87
CA ALA A 133 4.63 6.15 -3.87
C ALA A 133 4.33 6.78 -2.50
N THR A 134 3.45 6.15 -1.72
CA THR A 134 3.13 6.58 -0.36
C THR A 134 3.43 5.48 0.63
N ALA A 135 4.21 5.76 1.67
CA ALA A 135 4.42 4.84 2.79
C ALA A 135 3.85 5.43 4.09
N LYS A 136 3.12 4.61 4.86
CA LYS A 136 2.65 4.92 6.22
C LYS A 136 3.14 3.82 7.15
N ILE A 137 4.26 4.05 7.80
CA ILE A 137 5.00 3.02 8.54
C ILE A 137 4.99 3.32 10.03
N LYS A 138 4.71 2.31 10.85
CA LYS A 138 4.87 2.32 12.30
C LYS A 138 5.90 1.26 12.68
N THR A 139 6.99 1.67 13.33
CA THR A 139 8.12 0.77 13.58
C THR A 139 8.91 1.12 14.84
N THR A 140 9.56 0.11 15.42
CA THR A 140 10.58 0.22 16.46
C THR A 140 11.83 -0.46 15.93
N VAL A 141 12.93 0.29 15.73
CA VAL A 141 14.15 -0.25 15.11
C VAL A 141 15.43 0.21 15.77
N GLU A 142 16.52 -0.55 15.60
CA GLU A 142 17.85 -0.05 15.95
C GLU A 142 18.35 0.94 14.87
N SER A 143 18.19 0.59 13.60
CA SER A 143 18.61 1.45 12.48
C SER A 143 17.51 1.62 11.45
N LEU A 144 17.18 2.88 11.16
CA LEU A 144 16.30 3.26 10.06
C LEU A 144 17.11 4.02 9.00
N TYR A 145 17.09 3.54 7.76
CA TYR A 145 17.58 4.28 6.61
C TYR A 145 16.42 4.60 5.67
N THR A 146 16.25 5.85 5.29
CA THR A 146 15.11 6.26 4.45
C THR A 146 15.54 7.18 3.33
N VAL A 147 15.08 6.90 2.12
CA VAL A 147 15.26 7.73 0.93
C VAL A 147 13.88 8.06 0.35
N VAL A 148 13.58 9.36 0.23
CA VAL A 148 12.32 9.89 -0.32
C VAL A 148 12.62 10.80 -1.50
N LYS A 149 12.30 10.34 -2.71
CA LYS A 149 12.53 11.04 -3.98
C LYS A 149 11.23 11.46 -4.64
N ASP A 150 11.35 12.40 -5.57
CA ASP A 150 10.26 12.90 -6.42
C ASP A 150 9.06 13.41 -5.59
N ASN A 151 7.86 12.92 -5.91
CA ASN A 151 6.60 13.24 -5.22
C ASN A 151 6.21 12.19 -4.18
N ALA A 152 7.11 11.27 -3.82
CA ALA A 152 6.80 10.20 -2.89
C ALA A 152 6.58 10.77 -1.48
N VAL A 153 5.65 10.18 -0.73
CA VAL A 153 5.23 10.66 0.59
C VAL A 153 5.52 9.62 1.65
N LEU A 154 6.19 10.04 2.72
CA LEU A 154 6.42 9.23 3.91
C LEU A 154 5.61 9.77 5.09
N LYS A 155 4.87 8.88 5.76
CA LYS A 155 4.36 9.12 7.11
C LYS A 155 4.96 8.07 8.05
N LEU A 156 5.69 8.52 9.05
CA LEU A 156 6.46 7.65 9.94
C LEU A 156 6.03 7.86 11.39
N ASN A 157 5.86 6.77 12.14
CA ASN A 157 5.57 6.75 13.57
C ASN A 157 6.45 5.71 14.28
N GLY A 158 6.64 5.85 15.59
CA GLY A 158 7.37 4.89 16.42
C GLY A 158 8.76 5.37 16.81
N THR A 159 9.74 4.48 16.89
CA THR A 159 11.06 4.82 17.46
C THR A 159 12.22 4.21 16.70
N ALA A 160 13.36 4.90 16.72
CA ALA A 160 14.63 4.37 16.22
C ALA A 160 15.80 4.72 17.14
N VAL A 161 16.77 3.82 17.32
CA VAL A 161 18.05 4.21 17.97
C VAL A 161 18.82 5.16 17.06
N LYS A 162 18.97 4.80 15.77
CA LYS A 162 19.59 5.64 14.74
C LYS A 162 18.67 5.78 13.54
N SER A 163 18.54 7.00 13.03
CA SER A 163 17.77 7.32 11.84
C SER A 163 18.60 8.15 10.88
N THR A 164 18.76 7.69 9.65
CA THR A 164 19.35 8.49 8.57
C THR A 164 18.34 8.66 7.46
N MET A 165 18.07 9.92 7.08
CA MET A 165 17.09 10.26 6.07
C MET A 165 17.71 11.05 4.92
N VAL A 166 17.34 10.70 3.70
CA VAL A 166 17.59 11.50 2.50
C VAL A 166 16.25 11.85 1.89
N ALA A 167 15.92 13.14 1.81
CA ALA A 167 14.66 13.58 1.25
C ALA A 167 14.88 14.73 0.27
N SER A 168 14.56 14.50 -1.00
CA SER A 168 14.60 15.54 -2.04
C SER A 168 13.65 16.71 -1.75
N ASN A 169 12.55 16.44 -1.04
CA ASN A 169 11.61 17.44 -0.55
C ASN A 169 11.11 17.06 0.86
N ALA A 170 11.60 17.78 1.87
CA ALA A 170 11.24 17.52 3.27
C ALA A 170 9.74 17.66 3.57
N LYS A 171 8.96 18.41 2.78
CA LYS A 171 7.50 18.56 2.98
C LYS A 171 6.74 17.25 2.76
N ASN A 172 7.34 16.32 2.02
CA ASN A 172 6.74 15.01 1.76
C ASN A 172 6.96 14.01 2.90
N VAL A 173 7.78 14.38 3.89
CA VAL A 173 8.04 13.58 5.08
C VAL A 173 7.21 14.11 6.23
N LYS A 174 6.42 13.22 6.84
CA LYS A 174 5.59 13.50 8.01
C LYS A 174 6.03 12.57 9.14
N LEU A 175 6.87 13.10 10.03
CA LEU A 175 7.26 12.44 11.27
C LEU A 175 6.14 12.70 12.27
N GLY A 176 5.18 11.77 12.41
CA GLY A 176 4.10 11.89 13.38
C GLY A 176 4.65 11.74 14.80
N ASP A 177 4.27 10.67 15.48
CA ASP A 177 4.86 10.34 16.79
C ASP A 177 6.18 9.55 16.60
N PHE A 178 7.01 9.95 15.63
CA PHE A 178 8.30 9.32 15.41
C PHE A 178 9.41 10.03 16.20
N ALA A 179 10.18 9.26 16.97
CA ALA A 179 11.33 9.75 17.71
C ALA A 179 12.58 8.91 17.42
N SER A 180 13.75 9.55 17.43
CA SER A 180 15.02 8.81 17.34
C SER A 180 16.04 9.34 18.33
N LEU A 181 16.86 8.45 18.90
CA LEU A 181 17.95 8.84 19.81
C LEU A 181 19.07 9.59 19.07
N SER A 182 19.27 9.28 17.78
CA SER A 182 20.23 9.95 16.92
C SER A 182 19.69 10.03 15.49
N SER A 183 19.63 11.24 14.94
CA SER A 183 19.07 11.47 13.60
C SER A 183 19.98 12.32 12.72
N GLU A 184 20.16 11.87 11.48
CA GLU A 184 20.79 12.62 10.40
C GLU A 184 19.80 12.80 9.25
N SER A 185 19.81 13.96 8.60
CA SER A 185 18.93 14.25 7.48
C SER A 185 19.67 15.04 6.39
N TYR A 186 19.45 14.65 5.14
CA TYR A 186 20.13 15.18 3.97
C TYR A 186 19.13 15.51 2.86
N ALA A 187 19.40 16.58 2.11
CA ALA A 187 18.58 16.94 0.95
C ALA A 187 18.84 16.05 -0.28
N SER A 188 19.98 15.35 -0.33
CA SER A 188 20.33 14.41 -1.41
C SER A 188 21.38 13.40 -0.97
N GLU A 189 21.48 12.28 -1.69
CA GLU A 189 22.48 11.25 -1.43
C GLU A 189 23.90 11.78 -1.67
N THR A 190 24.09 12.64 -2.67
CA THR A 190 25.39 13.28 -2.94
C THR A 190 25.88 14.13 -1.76
N ILE A 191 24.98 14.87 -1.10
CA ILE A 191 25.33 15.64 0.10
C ILE A 191 25.72 14.70 1.24
N MET A 192 24.95 13.63 1.44
CA MET A 192 25.25 12.62 2.46
C MET A 192 26.64 11.99 2.24
N THR A 193 26.93 11.51 1.03
CA THR A 193 28.21 10.86 0.73
C THR A 193 29.39 11.81 0.90
N ASN A 194 29.24 13.08 0.51
CA ASN A 194 30.29 14.08 0.68
C ASN A 194 30.56 14.37 2.16
N GLN A 195 29.51 14.47 2.99
CA GLN A 195 29.68 14.69 4.43
C GLN A 195 30.34 13.50 5.11
N ILE A 196 29.98 12.27 4.74
CA ILE A 196 30.64 11.06 5.24
C ILE A 196 32.12 11.07 4.85
N ALA A 197 32.45 11.37 3.59
CA ALA A 197 33.83 11.44 3.12
C ALA A 197 34.66 12.47 3.92
N ILE A 198 34.13 13.68 4.13
CA ILE A 198 34.80 14.72 4.94
C ILE A 198 35.04 14.23 6.37
N SER A 199 34.03 13.62 7.01
CA SER A 199 34.16 13.12 8.38
C SER A 199 35.16 11.97 8.54
N SER A 200 35.39 11.20 7.47
CA SER A 200 36.36 10.10 7.45
C SER A 200 37.81 10.57 7.30
N LEU A 201 38.03 11.76 6.74
CA LEU A 201 39.34 12.37 6.58
C LEU A 201 39.82 13.11 7.85
N SER A 202 38.91 13.38 8.79
CA SER A 202 39.20 14.07 10.06
C SER A 202 39.50 13.14 11.23
N LYS A 203 39.59 11.83 11.00
CA LYS A 203 39.96 10.80 11.99
C LYS A 203 41.31 10.18 11.64
#